data_AF-A0A947Z8R5-F1
#
_entry.id   AF-A0A947Z8R5-F1
#
_cell.length_a   1.000
_cell.length_b   1.000
_cell.length_c   1.000
_cell.angle_alpha   90.00
_cell.angle_beta   90.00
_cell.angle_gamma   90.00
#
_symmetry.space_group_name_H-M   'P 1'
#
loop_
_entity.id
_entity.type
_entity.pdbx_description
1 polymer ?
#
loop_
_entity_poly.entity_id
_entity_poly.type
_entity_poly.pdbx_seq_one_letter_code
_entity_poly.pdbx_strand_id
1 'polypeptide(L)'
;MERVKNDGKIFDTTLTPSGKGQNYSAGDAQGTFTGTVTFTNAALTAWAYNITMKNGSGSIKGRGWLDKEGLRTEKIFSDPRGTPRARIVETLKEITAAEYNRLSAQDVTEPAVAPGAPKAPAAPKAPSAPTASKAPSAPSAPTAPTAS
;
A
#
# COMPACT_ATOMS: atom_id res chain seq x y z
N MET A 1 -8.93 -5.51 -19.95
CA MET A 1 -9.12 -6.12 -18.61
C MET A 1 -7.74 -6.23 -18.00
N GLU A 2 -7.56 -5.73 -16.78
CA GLU A 2 -6.34 -5.93 -15.99
C GLU A 2 -6.65 -6.94 -14.89
N ARG A 3 -5.75 -7.89 -14.66
CA ARG A 3 -5.92 -8.97 -13.68
C ARG A 3 -4.72 -9.00 -12.76
N VAL A 4 -4.96 -8.89 -11.46
CA VAL A 4 -3.94 -8.96 -10.41
C VAL A 4 -4.22 -10.18 -9.53
N LYS A 5 -3.20 -11.01 -9.30
CA LYS A 5 -3.25 -12.11 -8.33
C LYS A 5 -2.49 -11.70 -7.07
N ASN A 6 -3.13 -11.76 -5.90
CA ASN A 6 -2.51 -11.47 -4.62
C ASN A 6 -3.06 -12.44 -3.55
N ASP A 7 -2.18 -13.13 -2.83
CA ASP A 7 -2.53 -14.15 -1.82
C ASP A 7 -3.57 -15.17 -2.31
N GLY A 8 -3.39 -15.66 -3.55
CA GLY A 8 -4.30 -16.62 -4.18
C GLY A 8 -5.65 -16.04 -4.63
N LYS A 9 -5.95 -14.77 -4.34
CA LYS A 9 -7.14 -14.06 -4.80
C LYS A 9 -6.88 -13.35 -6.12
N ILE A 10 -7.91 -13.30 -6.96
CA ILE A 10 -7.87 -12.60 -8.25
C ILE A 10 -8.71 -11.32 -8.13
N PHE A 11 -8.12 -10.21 -8.53
CA PHE A 11 -8.75 -8.91 -8.61
C PHE A 11 -8.78 -8.48 -10.07
N ASP A 12 -9.99 -8.40 -10.64
CA ASP A 12 -10.20 -8.00 -12.02
C ASP A 12 -10.64 -6.54 -12.08
N THR A 13 -9.88 -5.73 -12.82
CA THR A 13 -10.24 -4.36 -13.17
C THR A 13 -10.73 -4.28 -14.60
N THR A 14 -11.91 -3.70 -14.76
CA THR A 14 -12.53 -3.45 -16.06
C THR A 14 -12.28 -2.02 -16.49
N LEU A 15 -11.84 -1.84 -17.74
CA LEU A 15 -11.75 -0.55 -18.40
C LEU A 15 -12.79 -0.51 -19.51
N THR A 16 -13.76 0.40 -19.39
CA THR A 16 -14.84 0.58 -20.37
C THR A 16 -14.68 1.94 -21.02
N PRO A 17 -14.66 2.06 -22.37
CA PRO A 17 -14.61 3.35 -23.04
C PRO A 17 -15.74 4.27 -22.56
N SER A 18 -15.43 5.51 -22.17
CA SER A 18 -16.41 6.45 -21.62
C SER A 18 -16.96 7.43 -22.66
N GLY A 19 -16.80 7.13 -23.96
CA GLY A 19 -17.23 7.98 -25.08
C GLY A 19 -16.18 8.04 -26.19
N LYS A 20 -16.10 9.17 -26.89
CA LYS A 20 -15.05 9.43 -27.89
C LYS A 20 -13.76 9.88 -27.20
N GLY A 21 -12.62 9.38 -27.68
CA GLY A 21 -11.29 9.82 -27.23
C GLY A 21 -10.56 8.78 -26.38
N GLN A 22 -9.65 9.27 -25.54
CA GLN A 22 -8.68 8.47 -24.78
C GLN A 22 -9.10 8.25 -23.31
N ASN A 23 -10.41 8.35 -23.02
CA ASN A 23 -10.95 8.24 -21.67
C ASN A 23 -11.68 6.90 -21.47
N TYR A 24 -11.35 6.24 -20.36
CA TYR A 24 -11.91 4.97 -19.97
C TYR A 24 -12.41 5.07 -18.54
N SER A 25 -13.62 4.58 -18.29
CA SER A 25 -14.13 4.32 -16.94
C SER A 25 -13.44 3.09 -16.38
N ALA A 26 -12.96 3.18 -15.15
CA ALA A 26 -12.31 2.09 -14.42
C ALA A 26 -13.16 1.67 -13.22
N GLY A 27 -13.31 0.38 -13.01
CA GLY A 27 -14.02 -0.22 -11.87
C GLY A 27 -13.81 -1.73 -11.80
N ASP A 28 -14.24 -2.35 -10.71
CA ASP A 28 -14.27 -3.79 -10.53
C ASP A 28 -15.71 -4.33 -10.54
N ALA A 29 -15.86 -5.65 -10.62
CA ALA A 29 -17.18 -6.29 -10.63
C ALA A 29 -17.97 -6.08 -9.32
N GLN A 30 -17.27 -5.86 -8.21
CA GLN A 30 -17.86 -5.64 -6.89
C GLN A 30 -18.24 -4.18 -6.64
N GLY A 31 -17.83 -3.26 -7.51
CA GLY A 31 -18.04 -1.83 -7.33
C GLY A 31 -17.35 -1.28 -6.08
N THR A 32 -16.18 -1.80 -5.72
CA THR A 32 -15.39 -1.30 -4.57
C THR A 32 -14.72 0.04 -4.88
N PHE A 33 -14.47 0.33 -6.15
CA PHE A 33 -13.97 1.62 -6.62
C PHE A 33 -14.56 1.99 -7.98
N THR A 34 -14.51 3.27 -8.31
CA THR A 34 -14.82 3.79 -9.65
C THR A 34 -13.91 4.95 -9.98
N GLY A 35 -13.59 5.15 -11.26
CA GLY A 35 -12.88 6.34 -11.68
C GLY A 35 -12.57 6.35 -13.16
N THR A 36 -11.51 7.05 -13.53
CA THR A 36 -11.07 7.17 -14.92
C THR A 36 -9.61 6.80 -15.10
N VAL A 37 -9.33 6.21 -16.27
CA VAL A 37 -8.00 6.12 -16.86
C VAL A 37 -8.03 6.91 -18.14
N THR A 38 -7.15 7.91 -18.24
CA THR A 38 -7.05 8.78 -19.43
C THR A 38 -5.68 8.57 -20.07
N PHE A 39 -5.65 8.05 -21.29
CA PHE A 39 -4.40 8.02 -22.05
C PHE A 39 -4.03 9.44 -22.48
N THR A 40 -2.74 9.76 -22.39
CA THR A 40 -2.20 11.09 -22.65
C THR A 40 -1.44 11.15 -23.98
N ASN A 41 -1.39 10.04 -24.72
CA ASN A 41 -0.75 9.97 -26.03
C ASN A 41 -1.50 9.01 -26.97
N ALA A 42 -1.38 9.26 -28.28
CA ALA A 42 -2.05 8.46 -29.29
C ALA A 42 -1.57 6.99 -29.34
N ALA A 43 -0.34 6.73 -28.89
CA ALA A 43 0.22 5.39 -28.81
C ALA A 43 -0.35 4.55 -27.66
N LEU A 44 -1.14 5.15 -26.76
CA LEU A 44 -1.71 4.51 -25.57
C LEU A 44 -0.64 3.92 -24.63
N THR A 45 0.55 4.52 -24.60
CA THR A 45 1.67 4.11 -23.76
C THR A 45 1.89 5.01 -22.56
N ALA A 46 1.09 6.07 -22.40
CA ALA A 46 1.11 6.93 -21.22
C ALA A 46 -0.32 7.24 -20.79
N TRP A 47 -0.59 7.20 -19.50
CA TRP A 47 -1.92 7.44 -18.96
C TRP A 47 -1.91 8.05 -17.56
N ALA A 48 -3.04 8.62 -17.16
CA ALA A 48 -3.31 9.16 -15.84
C ALA A 48 -4.48 8.41 -15.18
N TYR A 49 -4.37 8.21 -13.86
CA TYR A 49 -5.40 7.60 -13.02
C TYR A 49 -6.12 8.66 -12.19
N ASN A 50 -7.44 8.54 -12.07
CA ASN A 50 -8.24 9.28 -11.10
C ASN A 50 -9.35 8.36 -10.57
N ILE A 51 -9.08 7.66 -9.48
CA ILE A 51 -9.92 6.59 -8.91
C ILE A 51 -10.44 7.01 -7.53
N THR A 52 -11.71 6.74 -7.27
CA THR A 52 -12.37 7.00 -5.99
C THR A 52 -12.83 5.69 -5.36
N MET A 53 -12.55 5.50 -4.08
CA MET A 53 -13.01 4.33 -3.32
C MET A 53 -14.47 4.51 -2.93
N LYS A 54 -15.32 3.50 -3.18
CA LYS A 54 -16.77 3.59 -2.91
C LYS A 54 -17.12 3.56 -1.44
N ASN A 55 -16.26 2.96 -0.61
CA ASN A 55 -16.40 2.99 0.85
C ASN A 55 -16.04 4.36 1.48
N GLY A 56 -15.71 5.37 0.67
CA GLY A 56 -15.34 6.69 1.17
C GLY A 56 -13.99 6.75 1.88
N SER A 57 -13.13 5.74 1.72
CA SER A 57 -11.79 5.73 2.35
C SER A 57 -10.79 6.69 1.70
N GLY A 58 -11.07 7.17 0.48
CA GLY A 58 -10.18 8.10 -0.20
C GLY A 58 -10.19 7.98 -1.72
N SER A 59 -9.09 8.41 -2.34
CA SER A 59 -8.88 8.40 -3.79
C SER A 59 -7.45 8.03 -4.14
N ILE A 60 -7.27 7.47 -5.34
CA ILE A 60 -5.97 7.21 -5.96
C ILE A 60 -5.84 8.12 -7.18
N LYS A 61 -4.78 8.93 -7.22
CA LYS A 61 -4.37 9.68 -8.41
C LYS A 61 -2.96 9.30 -8.80
N GLY A 62 -2.69 9.23 -10.10
CA GLY A 62 -1.39 8.76 -10.53
C GLY A 62 -1.17 8.84 -12.02
N ARG A 63 -0.04 8.29 -12.46
CA ARG A 63 0.36 8.17 -13.86
C ARG A 63 0.98 6.80 -14.11
N GLY A 64 0.95 6.37 -15.36
CA GLY A 64 1.63 5.18 -15.83
C GLY A 64 2.23 5.38 -17.21
N TRP A 65 3.28 4.62 -17.47
CA TRP A 65 4.03 4.62 -18.72
C TRP A 65 4.39 3.19 -19.09
N LEU A 66 4.38 2.92 -20.38
CA LEU A 66 4.91 1.70 -20.99
C LEU A 66 6.02 2.10 -21.97
N ASP A 67 7.23 1.63 -21.71
CA ASP A 67 8.38 1.82 -22.59
C ASP A 67 9.15 0.52 -22.79
N LYS A 68 10.32 0.60 -23.42
CA LYS A 68 11.18 -0.56 -23.70
C LYS A 68 11.70 -1.27 -22.43
N GLU A 69 11.74 -0.59 -21.29
CA GLU A 69 12.20 -1.13 -20.01
C GLU A 69 11.06 -1.84 -19.27
N GLY A 70 9.82 -1.51 -19.63
CA GLY A 70 8.60 -2.17 -19.19
C GLY A 70 7.52 -1.19 -18.78
N LEU A 71 6.67 -1.63 -17.85
CA LEU A 71 5.58 -0.83 -17.31
C LEU A 71 6.04 -0.16 -16.02
N ARG A 72 5.85 1.16 -15.93
CA ARG A 72 6.08 1.93 -14.71
C ARG A 72 4.82 2.65 -14.30
N THR A 73 4.52 2.67 -13.00
CA THR A 73 3.43 3.49 -12.47
C THR A 73 3.85 4.25 -11.22
N GLU A 74 3.21 5.40 -11.02
CA GLU A 74 3.30 6.17 -9.79
C GLU A 74 1.91 6.63 -9.38
N LYS A 75 1.49 6.26 -8.16
CA LYS A 75 0.16 6.52 -7.63
C LYS A 75 0.27 7.08 -6.21
N ILE A 76 -0.63 7.99 -5.87
CA ILE A 76 -0.80 8.54 -4.53
C ILE A 76 -2.20 8.16 -4.06
N PHE A 77 -2.28 7.43 -2.95
CA PHE A 77 -3.51 7.26 -2.21
C PHE A 77 -3.66 8.40 -1.22
N SER A 78 -4.78 9.12 -1.29
CA SER A 78 -5.12 10.23 -0.40
C SER A 78 -6.39 9.90 0.38
N ASP A 79 -6.46 10.36 1.63
CA ASP A 79 -7.66 10.24 2.45
C ASP A 79 -8.83 11.09 1.89
N PRO A 80 -10.04 11.04 2.50
CA PRO A 80 -11.19 11.79 1.99
C PRO A 80 -11.05 13.31 2.05
N ARG A 81 -10.10 13.82 2.84
CA ARG A 81 -9.76 15.26 2.91
C ARG A 81 -8.73 15.65 1.85
N GLY A 82 -8.23 14.68 1.07
CA GLY A 82 -7.20 14.88 0.06
C GLY A 82 -5.77 14.83 0.61
N THR A 83 -5.57 14.43 1.88
CA THR A 83 -4.23 14.32 2.46
C THR A 83 -3.54 13.07 1.93
N PRO A 84 -2.33 13.16 1.33
CA PRO A 84 -1.58 11.97 0.92
C PRO A 84 -1.30 11.03 2.09
N ARG A 85 -1.59 9.74 1.91
CA ARG A 85 -1.38 8.68 2.92
C ARG A 85 -0.34 7.66 2.50
N ALA A 86 -0.28 7.37 1.20
CA ALA A 86 0.69 6.42 0.66
C ALA A 86 1.10 6.81 -0.76
N ARG A 87 2.35 6.50 -1.10
CA ARG A 87 2.87 6.52 -2.46
C ARG A 87 3.14 5.09 -2.89
N ILE A 88 2.62 4.72 -4.05
CA ILE A 88 2.77 3.39 -4.65
C ILE A 88 3.54 3.60 -5.96
N VAL A 89 4.70 2.96 -6.07
CA VAL A 89 5.53 2.99 -7.27
C VAL A 89 5.76 1.57 -7.72
N GLU A 90 5.44 1.29 -8.97
CA GLU A 90 5.53 -0.05 -9.55
C GLU A 90 6.44 0.01 -10.77
N THR A 91 7.27 -1.01 -10.96
CA THR A 91 8.08 -1.21 -12.16
C THR A 91 8.04 -2.69 -12.50
N LEU A 92 7.37 -3.01 -13.60
CA LEU A 92 7.19 -4.37 -14.09
C LEU A 92 7.98 -4.52 -15.38
N LYS A 93 8.79 -5.57 -15.46
CA LYS A 93 9.51 -5.92 -16.67
C LYS A 93 8.70 -6.93 -17.46
N GLU A 94 8.84 -6.87 -18.78
CA GLU A 94 8.33 -7.93 -19.63
C GLU A 94 9.08 -9.23 -19.34
N ILE A 95 8.32 -10.33 -19.22
CA ILE A 95 8.85 -11.68 -19.03
C ILE A 95 8.28 -12.58 -20.12
N THR A 96 9.02 -13.63 -20.45
CA THR A 96 8.54 -14.63 -21.41
C THR A 96 7.42 -15.49 -20.82
N ALA A 97 6.61 -16.12 -21.67
CA ALA A 97 5.58 -17.06 -21.21
C ALA A 97 6.18 -18.25 -20.43
N ALA A 98 7.36 -18.73 -20.83
CA ALA A 98 8.06 -19.80 -20.11
C ALA A 98 8.47 -19.37 -18.69
N GLU A 99 8.97 -18.15 -18.55
CA GLU A 99 9.32 -17.55 -17.26
C GLU A 99 8.08 -17.32 -16.40
N TYR A 100 6.99 -16.82 -16.99
CA TYR A 100 5.70 -16.70 -16.29
C TYR A 100 5.21 -18.04 -15.74
N ASN A 101 5.24 -19.11 -16.56
CA ASN A 101 4.82 -20.44 -16.12
C ASN A 101 5.70 -20.98 -14.99
N ARG A 102 7.02 -20.73 -15.08
CA ARG A 102 7.98 -21.12 -14.03
C ARG A 102 7.69 -20.41 -12.70
N LEU A 103 7.51 -19.09 -12.73
CA LEU A 103 7.24 -18.28 -11.53
C LEU A 103 5.87 -18.62 -10.94
N SER A 104 4.85 -18.75 -11.80
CA SER A 104 3.49 -19.09 -11.36
C SER A 104 3.41 -20.45 -10.66
N ALA A 105 4.23 -21.43 -11.07
CA ALA A 105 4.29 -22.74 -10.42
C ALA A 105 4.96 -22.68 -9.04
N GLN A 106 5.97 -21.81 -8.85
CA GLN A 106 6.64 -21.60 -7.56
C GLN A 106 5.70 -20.99 -6.52
N ASP A 107 4.82 -20.06 -6.94
CA ASP A 107 3.79 -19.48 -6.06
C ASP A 107 2.71 -20.49 -5.59
N VAL A 108 2.63 -21.69 -6.21
CA VAL A 108 1.72 -22.77 -5.76
C VAL A 108 2.46 -23.80 -4.88
N THR A 109 3.78 -23.66 -4.70
CA THR A 109 4.61 -24.63 -3.96
C THR A 109 5.14 -24.10 -2.63
N GLU A 110 4.38 -23.26 -1.93
CA GLU A 110 4.42 -23.32 -0.47
C GLU A 110 3.38 -24.34 -0.02
N PRO A 111 3.75 -25.59 0.35
CA PRO A 111 2.80 -26.45 1.03
C PRO A 111 2.31 -25.68 2.25
N ALA A 112 1.01 -25.65 2.47
CA ALA A 112 0.46 -25.34 3.77
C ALA A 112 1.16 -26.27 4.76
N VAL A 113 2.17 -25.76 5.47
CA VAL A 113 2.73 -26.44 6.62
C VAL A 113 1.56 -26.54 7.57
N ALA A 114 0.97 -27.73 7.69
CA ALA A 114 0.10 -28.04 8.79
C ALA A 114 0.84 -27.59 10.06
N PRO A 115 0.28 -26.73 10.93
CA PRO A 115 1.02 -26.20 12.06
C PRO A 115 1.25 -27.33 13.08
N GLY A 116 2.29 -28.14 12.86
CA GLY A 116 3.07 -28.72 13.92
C GLY A 116 3.83 -27.56 14.55
N ALA A 117 3.27 -27.00 15.61
CA ALA A 117 3.80 -25.82 16.29
C ALA A 117 5.31 -25.96 16.51
N PRO A 118 6.15 -25.02 16.03
CA PRO A 118 7.54 -25.00 16.44
C PRO A 118 7.58 -24.88 17.96
N LYS A 119 8.38 -25.74 18.61
CA LYS A 119 8.66 -25.59 20.04
C LYS A 119 9.24 -24.19 20.24
N ALA A 120 8.49 -23.34 20.94
CA ALA A 120 8.84 -21.94 21.15
C ALA A 120 10.29 -21.86 21.68
N PRO A 121 11.14 -20.99 21.10
CA PRO A 121 12.43 -20.68 21.69
C PRO A 121 12.23 -20.26 23.16
N ALA A 122 13.12 -20.71 24.05
CA ALA A 122 13.11 -20.23 25.42
C ALA A 122 13.18 -18.70 25.40
N ALA A 123 12.27 -18.05 26.14
CA ALA A 123 12.22 -16.61 26.20
C ALA A 123 13.58 -16.06 26.66
N PRO A 124 14.11 -14.99 26.04
CA PRO A 124 15.32 -14.35 26.50
C PRO A 124 15.14 -13.90 27.95
N LYS A 125 16.18 -14.08 28.78
CA LYS A 125 16.18 -13.53 30.15
C LYS A 125 15.90 -12.04 30.08
N ALA A 126 14.88 -11.60 30.81
CA ALA A 126 14.55 -10.19 30.89
C ALA A 126 15.76 -9.39 31.41
N PRO A 127 16.10 -8.25 30.79
CA PRO A 127 17.12 -7.37 31.32
C PRO A 127 16.72 -6.90 32.72
N SER A 128 17.70 -6.77 33.61
CA SER A 128 17.49 -6.24 34.96
C SER A 128 16.90 -4.83 34.88
N ALA A 129 15.90 -4.56 35.72
CA ALA A 129 15.25 -3.26 35.76
C ALA A 129 16.26 -2.14 36.07
N PRO A 130 16.15 -0.97 35.44
CA PRO A 130 16.97 0.18 35.78
C PRO A 130 16.73 0.56 37.24
N THR A 131 17.81 0.84 37.96
CA THR A 131 17.74 1.35 39.32
C THR A 131 17.08 2.73 39.28
N ALA A 132 16.01 2.93 40.04
CA ALA A 132 15.31 4.22 40.09
C ALA A 132 16.26 5.32 40.57
N SER A 133 16.38 6.39 39.79
CA SER A 133 17.13 7.58 40.18
C SER A 133 16.54 8.20 41.44
N LYS A 134 17.41 8.61 42.37
CA LYS A 134 17.03 9.31 43.60
C LYS A 134 16.25 10.58 43.25
N ALA A 135 15.07 10.76 43.82
CA ALA A 135 14.29 11.99 43.65
C ALA A 135 15.06 13.20 44.22
N PRO A 136 15.02 14.37 43.57
CA PRO A 136 15.62 15.59 44.10
C PRO A 136 14.92 16.00 45.40
N SER A 137 15.71 16.52 46.35
CA SER A 137 15.20 17.05 47.61
C SER A 137 14.29 18.26 47.36
N ALA A 138 13.19 18.34 48.11
CA ALA A 138 12.28 19.48 48.05
C ALA A 138 12.97 20.77 48.51
N PRO A 139 12.60 21.94 47.94
CA PRO A 139 13.13 23.23 48.37
C PRO A 139 12.67 23.57 49.80
N SER A 140 13.52 24.28 50.53
CA SER A 140 13.21 24.76 51.88
C SER A 140 12.06 25.78 51.85
N ALA A 141 11.18 25.70 52.84
CA ALA A 141 10.07 26.64 53.00
C ALA A 141 10.59 28.05 53.34
N PRO A 142 9.91 29.12 52.87
CA PRO A 142 10.26 30.49 53.21
C PRO A 142 10.01 30.77 54.70
N THR A 143 10.91 31.54 55.31
CA THR A 143 10.81 31.99 56.69
C THR A 143 9.69 33.02 56.82
N ALA A 144 8.81 32.85 57.81
CA ALA A 144 7.72 33.78 58.07
C ALA A 144 8.26 35.16 58.53
N PRO A 145 7.64 36.28 58.11
CA PRO A 145 8.03 37.59 58.57
C PRO A 145 7.69 37.80 60.05
N THR A 146 8.65 38.36 60.78
CA THR A 146 8.47 38.76 62.18
C THR A 146 7.66 40.06 62.22
N ALA A 147 6.52 40.07 62.90
CA ALA A 147 5.78 41.30 63.16
C ALA A 147 6.50 42.15 64.22
N SER A 148 6.61 43.46 64.00
CA SER A 148 7.05 44.47 64.98
C SER A 148 5.91 45.44 65.27
#